data_AF-A0A418MDE9-F1
#
_entry.id   AF-A0A418MDE9-F1
#
_cell.length_a   1.000
_cell.length_b   1.000
_cell.length_c   1.000
_cell.angle_alpha   90.00
_cell.angle_beta   90.00
_cell.angle_gamma   90.00
#
_symmetry.space_group_name_H-M   'P 1'
#
loop_
_entity.id
_entity.type
_entity.pdbx_description
1 polymer ?
#
loop_
_entity_poly.entity_id
_entity_poly.type
_entity_poly.pdbx_seq_one_letter_code
_entity_poly.pdbx_strand_id
1 'polypeptide(L)'
;MVTDNPVMKLREAIDHTLAAIADGKAQVQEIAESTLSEVRRMEAELEQVQGACNGAIDEVERLEVASRAARHRLMTVNRDVGHHGEQEMRVAYQNAQQLQLDLGQWRERETQLRFRRDDLTRRLRAMRATAGHAEVLMVRFGQASTLLNAEFGEVDQVLQNAQMHTLMGLRMLQMEEDERRQLANQLHDGPLQTLAGLSMRLQVG
;
A
#
# COMPACT_ATOMS: atom_id res chain seq x y z
N MET A 1 2.96 -45.34 0.01
CA MET A 1 2.28 -44.22 -0.69
C MET A 1 1.84 -43.25 0.39
N VAL A 2 2.46 -42.07 0.46
CA VAL A 2 2.09 -41.03 1.43
C VAL A 2 0.70 -40.56 1.06
N THR A 3 -0.24 -40.71 1.98
CA THR A 3 -1.63 -40.30 1.86
C THR A 3 -1.69 -38.80 1.61
N ASP A 4 -2.14 -38.43 0.42
CA ASP A 4 -2.43 -37.06 0.03
C ASP A 4 -3.62 -36.58 0.88
N ASN A 5 -3.34 -35.96 2.03
CA ASN A 5 -4.37 -35.59 3.00
C ASN A 5 -4.91 -34.19 2.65
N PRO A 6 -6.09 -34.07 2.01
CA PRO A 6 -6.63 -32.79 1.54
C PRO A 6 -6.84 -31.79 2.69
N VAL A 7 -7.00 -32.30 3.91
CA VAL A 7 -7.11 -31.53 5.15
C VAL A 7 -5.81 -30.80 5.49
N MET A 8 -4.66 -31.45 5.35
CA MET A 8 -3.36 -30.80 5.57
C MET A 8 -3.09 -29.75 4.51
N LYS A 9 -3.41 -30.04 3.24
CA LYS A 9 -3.24 -29.08 2.14
C LYS A 9 -4.07 -27.81 2.34
N LEU A 10 -5.28 -27.93 2.85
CA LEU A 10 -6.14 -26.77 3.15
C LEU A 10 -5.52 -25.90 4.25
N ARG A 11 -4.99 -26.52 5.32
CA ARG A 11 -4.29 -25.80 6.39
C ARG A 11 -3.04 -25.09 5.88
N GLU A 12 -2.20 -25.78 5.12
CA GLU A 12 -1.01 -25.19 4.50
C GLU A 12 -1.35 -24.00 3.61
N ALA A 13 -2.45 -24.07 2.85
CA ALA A 13 -2.91 -22.96 2.01
C ALA A 13 -3.37 -21.74 2.83
N ILE A 14 -4.04 -21.97 3.98
CA ILE A 14 -4.46 -20.90 4.90
C ILE A 14 -3.23 -20.24 5.55
N ASP A 15 -2.30 -21.04 6.08
CA ASP A 15 -1.07 -20.55 6.71
C ASP A 15 -0.24 -19.73 5.72
N HIS A 16 -0.10 -20.21 4.48
CA HIS A 16 0.58 -19.48 3.41
C HIS A 16 -0.13 -18.15 3.08
N THR A 17 -1.46 -18.13 3.07
CA THR A 17 -2.24 -16.91 2.80
C THR A 17 -2.08 -15.89 3.93
N LEU A 18 -2.12 -16.35 5.18
CA LEU A 18 -1.86 -15.50 6.36
C LEU A 18 -0.45 -14.92 6.36
N ALA A 19 0.56 -15.73 6.00
CA ALA A 19 1.94 -15.27 5.85
C ALA A 19 2.06 -14.20 4.75
N ALA A 20 1.46 -14.44 3.58
CA ALA A 20 1.47 -13.47 2.48
C ALA A 20 0.78 -12.14 2.87
N ILE A 21 -0.30 -12.18 3.65
CA ILE A 21 -0.97 -10.99 4.18
C ILE A 21 -0.07 -10.25 5.18
N ALA A 22 0.61 -10.98 6.07
CA ALA A 22 1.54 -10.40 7.04
C ALA A 22 2.72 -9.70 6.34
N ASP A 23 3.30 -10.34 5.32
CA ASP A 23 4.37 -9.77 4.50
C ASP A 23 3.88 -8.53 3.75
N GLY A 24 2.71 -8.59 3.13
CA GLY A 24 2.10 -7.45 2.45
C GLY A 24 1.84 -6.27 3.39
N LYS A 25 1.37 -6.54 4.61
CA LYS A 25 1.18 -5.51 5.65
C LYS A 25 2.52 -4.86 6.04
N ALA A 26 3.58 -5.64 6.22
CA ALA A 26 4.91 -5.12 6.55
C ALA A 26 5.45 -4.20 5.44
N GLN A 27 5.31 -4.61 4.17
CA GLN A 27 5.70 -3.79 3.02
C GLN A 27 4.93 -2.48 2.94
N VAL A 28 3.60 -2.50 3.15
CA VAL A 28 2.78 -1.28 3.14
C VAL A 28 3.14 -0.36 4.30
N GLN A 29 3.47 -0.91 5.46
CA GLN A 29 3.95 -0.13 6.60
C GLN A 29 5.26 0.60 6.28
N GLU A 30 6.23 -0.08 5.67
CA GLU A 30 7.49 0.53 5.23
C GLU A 30 7.25 1.67 4.22
N ILE A 31 6.35 1.45 3.25
CA ILE A 31 5.94 2.48 2.29
C ILE A 31 5.32 3.68 3.00
N ALA A 32 4.43 3.45 3.98
CA ALA A 32 3.78 4.51 4.73
C ALA A 32 4.80 5.35 5.53
N GLU A 33 5.70 4.69 6.25
CA GLU A 33 6.74 5.34 7.05
C GLU A 33 7.68 6.19 6.19
N SER A 34 8.17 5.62 5.08
CA SER A 34 8.99 6.33 4.09
C SER A 34 8.26 7.53 3.50
N THR A 35 7.00 7.34 3.08
CA THR A 35 6.16 8.40 2.52
C THR A 35 5.93 9.54 3.52
N LEU A 36 5.66 9.24 4.79
CA LEU A 36 5.46 10.25 5.84
C LEU A 36 6.75 11.00 6.19
N SER A 37 7.91 10.33 6.12
CA SER A 37 9.21 10.99 6.25
C SER A 37 9.43 12.00 5.12
N GLU A 38 9.14 11.59 3.89
CA GLU A 38 9.24 12.43 2.70
C GLU A 38 8.27 13.62 2.70
N VAL A 39 7.03 13.41 3.17
CA VAL A 39 6.04 14.49 3.38
C VAL A 39 6.60 15.55 4.32
N ARG A 40 7.15 15.16 5.48
CA ARG A 40 7.74 16.10 6.45
C ARG A 40 8.91 16.88 5.86
N ARG A 41 9.78 16.20 5.09
CA ARG A 41 10.90 16.86 4.40
C ARG A 41 10.40 17.90 3.39
N MET A 42 9.41 17.54 2.56
CA MET A 42 8.83 18.44 1.56
C MET A 42 8.06 19.60 2.18
N GLU A 43 7.42 19.43 3.34
CA GLU A 43 6.78 20.51 4.09
C GLU A 43 7.80 21.55 4.55
N ALA A 44 8.91 21.10 5.14
CA ALA A 44 9.99 21.99 5.55
C ALA A 44 10.63 22.74 4.36
N GLU A 45 10.84 22.04 3.24
CA GLU A 45 11.34 22.69 2.02
C GLU A 45 10.34 23.72 1.46
N LEU A 46 9.05 23.38 1.46
CA LEU A 46 8.00 24.28 0.99
C LEU A 46 7.94 25.55 1.83
N GLU A 47 8.05 25.44 3.16
CA GLU A 47 8.10 26.59 4.06
C GLU A 47 9.30 27.51 3.76
N GLN A 48 10.48 26.93 3.55
CA GLN A 48 11.67 27.70 3.17
C GLN A 48 11.50 28.41 1.82
N VAL A 49 10.93 27.72 0.82
CA VAL A 49 10.68 28.30 -0.50
C VAL A 49 9.61 29.39 -0.44
N GLN A 50 8.57 29.22 0.40
CA GLN A 50 7.56 30.26 0.63
C GLN A 50 8.17 31.51 1.27
N GLY A 51 9.01 31.34 2.30
CA GLY A 51 9.74 32.45 2.91
C GLY A 51 10.63 33.19 1.91
N ALA A 52 11.42 32.45 1.12
CA ALA A 52 12.26 33.02 0.07
C ALA A 52 11.43 33.72 -1.03
N CYS A 53 10.27 33.16 -1.40
CA CYS A 53 9.37 33.75 -2.38
C CYS A 53 8.82 35.09 -1.89
N ASN A 54 8.40 35.18 -0.62
CA ASN A 54 7.91 36.42 -0.03
C ASN A 54 9.01 37.48 0.00
N GLY A 55 10.22 37.12 0.42
CA GLY A 55 11.35 38.05 0.39
C GLY A 55 11.71 38.54 -1.02
N ALA A 56 11.56 37.68 -2.04
CA ALA A 56 11.75 38.09 -3.43
C ALA A 56 10.65 39.06 -3.91
N ILE A 57 9.39 38.84 -3.51
CA ILE A 57 8.27 39.75 -3.81
C ILE A 57 8.53 41.13 -3.19
N ASP A 58 8.87 41.18 -1.90
CA ASP A 58 9.15 42.42 -1.19
C ASP A 58 10.28 43.23 -1.88
N GLU A 59 11.33 42.52 -2.32
CA GLU A 59 12.47 43.14 -2.98
C GLU A 59 12.12 43.62 -4.41
N VAL A 60 11.30 42.88 -5.15
CA VAL A 60 10.74 43.34 -6.43
C VAL A 60 9.93 44.61 -6.24
N GLU A 61 9.02 44.64 -5.26
CA GLU A 61 8.19 45.82 -4.97
C GLU A 61 9.05 47.05 -4.60
N ARG A 62 10.07 46.85 -3.76
CA ARG A 62 11.04 47.89 -3.39
C ARG A 62 11.79 48.43 -4.61
N LEU A 63 12.30 47.54 -5.46
CA LEU A 63 13.06 47.90 -6.67
C LEU A 63 12.16 48.54 -7.72
N GLU A 64 10.88 48.18 -7.80
CA GLU A 64 9.93 48.85 -8.69
C GLU A 64 9.74 50.32 -8.31
N VAL A 65 9.55 50.61 -7.02
CA VAL A 65 9.44 51.99 -6.52
C VAL A 65 10.72 52.78 -6.84
N ALA A 66 11.89 52.20 -6.52
CA ALA A 66 13.19 52.84 -6.78
C ALA A 66 13.44 53.05 -8.28
N SER A 67 13.16 52.06 -9.12
CA SER A 67 13.31 52.12 -10.58
C SER A 67 12.40 53.18 -11.20
N ARG A 68 11.15 53.33 -10.71
CA ARG A 68 10.23 54.40 -11.14
C ARG A 68 10.80 55.78 -10.79
N ALA A 69 11.29 55.97 -9.56
CA ALA A 69 11.87 57.23 -9.13
C ALA A 69 13.14 57.60 -9.93
N ALA A 70 14.04 56.63 -10.16
CA ALA A 70 15.25 56.83 -10.94
C ALA A 70 14.96 57.19 -12.41
N ARG A 71 13.95 56.54 -13.03
CA ARG A 71 13.48 56.90 -14.37
C ARG A 71 12.94 58.32 -14.44
N HIS A 72 12.13 58.74 -13.45
CA HIS A 72 11.65 60.12 -13.39
C HIS A 72 12.81 61.11 -13.29
N ARG A 73 13.79 60.85 -12.41
CA ARG A 73 14.97 61.71 -12.27
C ARG A 73 15.78 61.80 -13.57
N LEU A 74 16.02 60.66 -14.24
CA LEU A 74 16.70 60.63 -15.53
C LEU A 74 15.96 61.46 -16.58
N MET A 75 14.62 61.39 -16.61
CA MET A 75 13.80 62.21 -17.51
C MET A 75 13.91 63.70 -17.20
N THR A 76 13.93 64.10 -15.92
CA THR A 76 14.12 65.50 -15.51
C THR A 76 15.49 66.03 -15.95
N VAL A 77 16.56 65.29 -15.67
CA VAL A 77 17.92 65.71 -16.03
C VAL A 77 18.12 65.74 -17.55
N ASN A 78 17.47 64.82 -18.30
CA ASN A 78 17.46 64.85 -19.76
C ASN A 78 16.64 66.02 -20.35
N ARG A 79 15.65 66.55 -19.64
CA ARG A 79 14.82 67.65 -20.13
C ARG A 79 15.50 69.00 -19.94
N ASP A 80 16.22 69.17 -18.83
CA ASP A 80 16.86 70.43 -18.45
C ASP A 80 18.40 70.38 -18.63
N VAL A 81 18.85 69.91 -19.80
CA VAL A 81 20.27 69.69 -20.13
C VAL A 81 21.15 70.94 -19.95
N GLY A 82 20.57 72.14 -20.08
CA GLY A 82 21.28 73.41 -19.85
C GLY A 82 21.50 73.77 -18.38
N HIS A 83 20.80 73.13 -17.44
CA HIS A 83 20.87 73.40 -16.00
C HIS A 83 21.61 72.31 -15.20
N HIS A 84 21.83 71.13 -15.81
CA HIS A 84 22.48 70.00 -15.17
C HIS A 84 23.83 69.68 -15.82
N GLY A 85 24.84 69.37 -15.00
CA GLY A 85 26.18 69.04 -15.49
C GLY A 85 26.26 67.63 -16.08
N GLU A 86 27.22 67.39 -16.98
CA GLU A 86 27.47 66.08 -17.60
C GLU A 86 27.63 64.95 -16.57
N GLN A 87 28.30 65.24 -15.45
CA GLN A 87 28.47 64.33 -14.32
C GLN A 87 27.12 63.87 -13.73
N GLU A 88 26.18 64.81 -13.53
CA GLU A 88 24.87 64.55 -12.93
C GLU A 88 23.99 63.70 -13.86
N MET A 89 24.05 63.99 -15.15
CA MET A 89 23.36 63.22 -16.21
C MET A 89 23.89 61.78 -16.27
N ARG A 90 25.21 61.60 -16.18
CA ARG A 90 25.86 60.28 -16.17
C ARG A 90 25.46 59.47 -14.94
N VAL A 91 25.44 60.09 -13.75
CA VAL A 91 25.01 59.44 -12.50
C VAL A 91 23.54 59.02 -12.56
N ALA A 92 22.65 59.89 -13.05
CA ALA A 92 21.23 59.57 -13.18
C ALA A 92 21.00 58.38 -14.13
N TYR A 93 21.73 58.32 -15.24
CA TYR A 93 21.66 57.22 -16.20
C TYR A 93 22.14 55.91 -15.58
N GLN A 94 23.34 55.92 -14.98
CA GLN A 94 23.93 54.73 -14.35
C GLN A 94 23.04 54.17 -13.24
N ASN A 95 22.47 55.03 -12.39
CA ASN A 95 21.55 54.61 -11.34
C ASN A 95 20.27 53.97 -11.89
N ALA A 96 19.65 54.59 -12.91
CA ALA A 96 18.45 54.05 -13.54
C ALA A 96 18.72 52.69 -14.21
N GLN A 97 19.86 52.56 -14.88
CA GLN A 97 20.27 51.31 -15.52
C GLN A 97 20.51 50.20 -14.48
N GLN A 98 21.24 50.50 -13.39
CA GLN A 98 21.52 49.53 -12.34
C GLN A 98 20.23 49.02 -11.69
N LEU A 99 19.33 49.92 -11.28
CA LEU A 99 18.05 49.54 -10.68
C LEU A 99 17.17 48.72 -11.63
N GLN A 100 17.25 48.96 -12.95
CA GLN A 100 16.53 48.18 -13.94
C GLN A 100 17.10 46.76 -14.08
N LEU A 101 18.42 46.61 -14.04
CA LEU A 101 19.09 45.29 -14.04
C LEU A 101 18.73 44.50 -12.79
N ASP A 102 18.84 45.13 -11.61
CA ASP A 102 18.53 44.49 -10.33
C ASP A 102 17.05 44.06 -10.29
N LEU A 103 16.13 44.93 -10.73
CA LEU A 103 14.70 44.60 -10.82
C LEU A 103 14.45 43.40 -11.74
N GLY A 104 15.16 43.31 -12.86
CA GLY A 104 15.07 42.17 -13.78
C GLY A 104 15.49 40.86 -13.11
N GLN A 105 16.64 40.87 -12.42
CA GLN A 105 17.17 39.71 -11.72
C GLN A 105 16.23 39.22 -10.61
N TRP A 106 15.67 40.15 -9.81
CA TRP A 106 14.77 39.80 -8.73
C TRP A 106 13.41 39.28 -9.22
N ARG A 107 12.88 39.83 -10.32
CA ARG A 107 11.66 39.30 -10.96
C ARG A 107 11.85 37.88 -11.52
N GLU A 108 13.02 37.61 -12.10
CA GLU A 108 13.35 36.27 -12.55
C GLU A 108 13.43 35.30 -11.36
N ARG A 109 14.11 35.70 -10.28
CA ARG A 109 14.20 34.92 -9.04
C ARG A 109 12.83 34.65 -8.41
N GLU A 110 11.96 35.67 -8.32
CA GLU A 110 10.58 35.52 -7.85
C GLU A 110 9.83 34.47 -8.67
N THR A 111 9.93 34.55 -10.01
CA THR A 111 9.27 33.62 -10.93
C THR A 111 9.76 32.19 -10.73
N GLN A 112 11.06 31.99 -10.60
CA GLN A 112 11.65 30.66 -10.33
C GLN A 112 11.19 30.10 -8.98
N LEU A 113 11.15 30.93 -7.93
CA LEU A 113 10.69 30.52 -6.61
C LEU A 113 9.20 30.16 -6.60
N ARG A 114 8.35 30.93 -7.29
CA ARG A 114 6.94 30.61 -7.47
C ARG A 114 6.74 29.27 -8.18
N PHE A 115 7.47 29.03 -9.26
CA PHE A 115 7.41 27.74 -9.96
C PHE A 115 7.80 26.57 -9.04
N ARG A 116 8.89 26.71 -8.28
CA ARG A 116 9.32 25.69 -7.32
C ARG A 116 8.31 25.45 -6.21
N ARG A 117 7.73 26.51 -5.64
CA ARG A 117 6.67 26.43 -4.63
C ARG A 117 5.47 25.63 -5.15
N ASP A 118 5.03 25.93 -6.37
CA ASP A 118 3.84 25.31 -6.96
C ASP A 118 4.09 23.83 -7.28
N ASP A 119 5.29 23.50 -7.78
CA ASP A 119 5.71 22.12 -7.99
C ASP A 119 5.78 21.32 -6.67
N LEU A 120 6.43 21.87 -5.64
CA LEU A 120 6.48 21.27 -4.31
C LEU A 120 5.08 21.05 -3.73
N THR A 121 4.19 22.03 -3.86
CA THR A 121 2.80 21.93 -3.39
C THR A 121 2.05 20.79 -4.08
N ARG A 122 2.22 20.63 -5.40
CA ARG A 122 1.61 19.54 -6.16
C ARG A 122 2.16 18.18 -5.74
N ARG A 123 3.49 18.05 -5.62
CA ARG A 123 4.14 16.80 -5.18
C ARG A 123 3.71 16.41 -3.76
N LEU A 124 3.65 17.37 -2.85
CA LEU A 124 3.22 17.15 -1.48
C LEU A 124 1.78 16.63 -1.39
N ARG A 125 0.87 17.17 -2.21
CA ARG A 125 -0.51 16.65 -2.32
C ARG A 125 -0.54 15.20 -2.78
N ALA A 126 0.26 14.85 -3.79
CA ALA A 126 0.35 13.48 -4.28
C ALA A 126 0.89 12.53 -3.20
N MET A 127 1.94 12.92 -2.48
CA MET A 127 2.53 12.11 -1.40
C MET A 127 1.59 11.90 -0.22
N ARG A 128 0.85 12.94 0.18
CA ARG A 128 -0.19 12.79 1.21
C ARG A 128 -1.30 11.84 0.76
N ALA A 129 -1.68 11.86 -0.52
CA ALA A 129 -2.62 10.90 -1.07
C ALA A 129 -2.06 9.47 -0.98
N THR A 130 -0.79 9.24 -1.36
CA THR A 130 -0.12 7.95 -1.21
C THR A 130 -0.11 7.46 0.24
N ALA A 131 0.18 8.34 1.20
CA ALA A 131 0.15 8.00 2.63
C ALA A 131 -1.25 7.53 3.07
N GLY A 132 -2.31 8.25 2.66
CA GLY A 132 -3.68 7.85 2.95
C GLY A 132 -4.08 6.52 2.29
N HIS A 133 -3.60 6.23 1.08
CA HIS A 133 -3.82 4.93 0.45
C HIS A 133 -3.14 3.79 1.23
N ALA A 134 -1.91 4.01 1.71
CA ALA A 134 -1.20 3.04 2.52
C ALA A 134 -1.94 2.76 3.85
N GLU A 135 -2.47 3.79 4.52
CA GLU A 135 -3.28 3.64 5.72
C GLU A 135 -4.53 2.78 5.48
N VAL A 136 -5.28 3.05 4.41
CA VAL A 136 -6.44 2.25 4.02
C VAL A 136 -6.07 0.79 3.76
N LEU A 137 -4.94 0.54 3.09
CA LEU A 137 -4.45 -0.82 2.84
C LEU A 137 -4.07 -1.53 4.14
N MET A 138 -3.43 -0.85 5.09
CA MET A 138 -3.12 -1.43 6.40
C MET A 138 -4.37 -1.87 7.16
N VAL A 139 -5.45 -1.05 7.14
CA VAL A 139 -6.73 -1.41 7.75
C VAL A 139 -7.32 -2.66 7.08
N ARG A 140 -7.30 -2.72 5.74
CA ARG A 140 -7.79 -3.88 4.98
C ARG A 140 -7.01 -5.15 5.28
N PHE A 141 -5.68 -5.09 5.36
CA PHE A 141 -4.88 -6.23 5.77
C PHE A 141 -5.20 -6.68 7.20
N GLY A 142 -5.38 -5.74 8.13
CA GLY A 142 -5.80 -6.05 9.50
C GLY A 142 -7.15 -6.76 9.56
N GLN A 143 -8.13 -6.29 8.78
CA GLN A 143 -9.45 -6.93 8.65
C GLN A 143 -9.34 -8.33 8.03
N ALA A 144 -8.58 -8.49 6.95
CA ALA A 144 -8.38 -9.78 6.29
C ALA A 144 -7.70 -10.80 7.22
N SER A 145 -6.63 -10.39 7.93
CA SER A 145 -5.98 -11.24 8.93
C SER A 145 -6.93 -11.63 10.06
N THR A 146 -7.76 -10.69 10.54
CA THR A 146 -8.71 -10.96 11.63
C THR A 146 -9.79 -11.93 11.20
N LEU A 147 -10.37 -11.73 10.00
CA LEU A 147 -11.41 -12.60 9.47
C LEU A 147 -10.89 -14.02 9.22
N LEU A 148 -9.72 -14.16 8.58
CA LEU A 148 -9.10 -15.47 8.36
C LEU A 148 -8.75 -16.16 9.68
N ASN A 149 -8.22 -15.44 10.67
CA ASN A 149 -7.96 -16.04 11.97
C ASN A 149 -9.25 -16.41 12.74
N ALA A 150 -10.32 -15.64 12.59
CA ALA A 150 -11.60 -15.92 13.24
C ALA A 150 -12.31 -17.13 12.62
N GLU A 151 -12.37 -17.21 11.29
CA GLU A 151 -13.02 -18.31 10.58
C GLU A 151 -12.21 -19.60 10.62
N PHE A 152 -10.87 -19.50 10.63
CA PHE A 152 -9.99 -20.65 10.54
C PHE A 152 -9.20 -20.95 11.83
N GLY A 153 -9.38 -20.17 12.90
CA GLY A 153 -8.72 -20.43 14.19
C GLY A 153 -9.18 -21.72 14.89
N GLU A 154 -10.41 -22.18 14.60
CA GLU A 154 -10.97 -23.45 15.13
C GLU A 154 -10.94 -24.60 14.12
N VAL A 155 -10.30 -24.40 12.96
CA VAL A 155 -10.33 -25.38 11.86
C VAL A 155 -9.69 -26.71 12.23
N ASP A 156 -8.78 -26.73 13.20
CA ASP A 156 -8.26 -28.00 13.75
C ASP A 156 -9.35 -28.89 14.37
N GLN A 157 -10.37 -28.34 15.04
CA GLN A 157 -11.47 -29.13 15.59
C GLN A 157 -12.42 -29.64 14.51
N VAL A 158 -12.76 -28.78 13.54
CA VAL A 158 -13.63 -29.15 12.41
C VAL A 158 -12.95 -30.23 11.54
N LEU A 159 -11.65 -30.10 11.33
CA LEU A 159 -10.84 -31.05 10.57
C LEU A 159 -10.62 -32.38 11.31
N GLN A 160 -10.39 -32.34 12.63
CA GLN A 160 -10.33 -33.55 13.46
C GLN A 160 -11.67 -34.30 13.45
N ASN A 161 -12.79 -33.58 13.58
CA ASN A 161 -14.12 -34.19 13.50
C ASN A 161 -14.39 -34.80 12.12
N ALA A 162 -14.02 -34.12 11.04
CA ALA A 162 -14.16 -34.65 9.68
C ALA A 162 -13.30 -35.91 9.42
N GLN A 163 -12.05 -35.92 9.90
CA GLN A 163 -11.20 -37.11 9.86
C GLN A 163 -11.79 -38.26 10.67
N MET A 164 -12.28 -37.97 11.88
CA MET A 164 -12.90 -38.96 12.76
C MET A 164 -14.16 -39.55 12.12
N HIS A 165 -15.02 -38.74 11.51
CA HIS A 165 -16.19 -39.20 10.77
C HIS A 165 -15.83 -40.09 9.58
N THR A 166 -14.78 -39.74 8.84
CA THR A 166 -14.31 -40.55 7.69
C THR A 166 -13.77 -41.91 8.16
N LEU A 167 -12.99 -41.92 9.25
CA LEU A 167 -12.50 -43.13 9.90
C LEU A 167 -13.64 -44.02 10.42
N MET A 168 -14.68 -43.42 11.01
CA MET A 168 -15.87 -44.15 11.45
C MET A 168 -16.63 -44.77 10.28
N GLY A 169 -16.82 -44.03 9.19
CA GLY A 169 -17.46 -44.54 7.97
C GLY A 169 -16.72 -45.75 7.38
N LEU A 170 -15.39 -45.69 7.31
CA LEU A 170 -14.56 -46.82 6.86
C LEU A 170 -14.71 -48.05 7.76
N ARG A 171 -14.75 -47.86 9.09
CA ARG A 171 -14.95 -48.97 10.04
C ARG A 171 -16.34 -49.59 9.93
N MET A 172 -17.39 -48.79 9.71
CA MET A 172 -18.73 -49.30 9.48
C MET A 172 -18.80 -50.17 8.22
N LEU A 173 -18.19 -49.72 7.13
CA LEU A 173 -18.10 -50.51 5.89
C LEU A 173 -17.35 -51.84 6.11
N GLN A 174 -16.25 -51.81 6.86
CA GLN A 174 -15.51 -53.02 7.22
C GLN A 174 -16.37 -53.98 8.07
N MET A 175 -17.10 -53.46 9.05
CA MET A 175 -18.02 -54.27 9.87
C MET A 175 -19.12 -54.91 9.01
N GLU A 176 -19.73 -54.16 8.09
CA GLU A 176 -20.76 -54.67 7.19
C GLU A 176 -20.20 -55.77 6.26
N GLU A 177 -18.99 -55.59 5.75
CA GLU A 177 -18.33 -56.60 4.91
C GLU A 177 -17.99 -57.87 5.70
N ASP A 178 -17.56 -57.74 6.95
CA ASP A 178 -17.30 -58.87 7.85
C ASP A 178 -18.59 -59.60 8.25
N GLU A 179 -19.68 -58.89 8.52
CA GLU A 179 -21.01 -59.48 8.72
C GLU A 179 -21.46 -60.26 7.48
N ARG A 180 -21.29 -59.68 6.29
CA ARG A 180 -21.62 -60.35 5.03
C ARG A 180 -20.79 -61.63 4.83
N ARG A 181 -19.52 -61.64 5.21
CA ARG A 181 -18.65 -62.84 5.19
C ARG A 181 -19.08 -63.87 6.23
N GLN A 182 -19.41 -63.45 7.45
CA GLN A 182 -19.90 -64.35 8.51
C GLN A 182 -21.23 -65.00 8.13
N LEU A 183 -22.18 -64.22 7.60
CA LEU A 183 -23.46 -64.72 7.09
C LEU A 183 -23.23 -65.71 5.95
N ALA A 184 -22.34 -65.42 5.00
CA ALA A 184 -22.00 -66.36 3.93
C ALA A 184 -21.43 -67.68 4.46
N ASN A 185 -20.58 -67.64 5.49
CA ASN A 185 -20.05 -68.84 6.13
C ASN A 185 -21.14 -69.63 6.88
N GLN A 186 -22.04 -68.97 7.61
CA GLN A 186 -23.18 -69.63 8.29
C GLN A 186 -24.20 -70.22 7.30
N LEU A 187 -24.47 -69.51 6.20
CA LEU A 187 -25.29 -70.00 5.08
C LEU A 187 -24.62 -71.15 4.33
N HIS A 188 -23.30 -71.33 4.44
CA HIS A 188 -22.59 -72.46 3.84
C HIS A 188 -22.65 -73.71 4.72
N ASP A 189 -22.55 -73.55 6.05
CA ASP A 189 -22.59 -74.67 7.01
C ASP A 189 -24.00 -75.24 7.25
N GLY A 190 -25.06 -74.44 7.06
CA GLY A 190 -26.46 -74.89 7.19
C GLY A 190 -26.92 -75.92 6.14
N PRO A 191 -26.66 -75.71 4.82
CA PRO A 191 -26.96 -76.68 3.77
C PRO A 191 -26.13 -77.96 3.89
N LEU A 192 -24.87 -77.87 4.33
CA LEU A 192 -23.97 -79.02 4.47
C LEU A 192 -24.37 -79.93 5.65
N GLN A 193 -24.78 -79.38 6.80
CA GLN A 193 -25.31 -80.20 7.91
C GLN A 193 -26.64 -80.89 7.55
N THR A 194 -27.51 -80.21 6.80
CA THR A 194 -28.81 -80.78 6.39
C THR A 194 -28.62 -81.89 5.34
N LEU A 195 -27.65 -81.74 4.43
CA LEU A 195 -27.26 -82.78 3.47
C LEU A 195 -26.60 -84.00 4.12
N ALA A 196 -25.79 -83.81 5.17
CA ALA A 196 -25.21 -84.92 5.93
C ALA A 196 -26.27 -85.75 6.68
N GLY A 197 -27.29 -85.10 7.26
CA GLY A 197 -28.40 -85.78 7.93
C GLY A 197 -29.34 -86.53 6.98
N LEU A 198 -29.56 -86.02 5.77
CA LEU A 198 -30.37 -86.68 4.73
C LEU A 198 -29.64 -87.86 4.08
N SER A 199 -28.32 -87.78 3.89
CA SER A 199 -27.51 -88.89 3.37
C SER A 199 -27.47 -90.09 4.33
N MET A 200 -27.42 -89.85 5.65
CA MET A 200 -27.46 -90.93 6.66
C MET A 200 -28.79 -91.69 6.72
N ARG A 201 -29.92 -91.06 6.34
CA ARG A 201 -31.25 -91.74 6.34
C ARG A 201 -31.53 -92.53 5.06
N LEU A 202 -30.77 -92.29 3.99
CA LEU A 202 -30.90 -93.02 2.73
C LEU A 202 -30.03 -94.29 2.65
N GLN A 203 -29.28 -94.61 3.71
CA GLN A 203 -28.47 -95.84 3.79
C GLN A 203 -29.02 -96.92 4.75
N VAL A 204 -30.17 -96.69 5.42
CA VAL A 204 -30.75 -97.69 6.37
C VAL A 204 -32.27 -97.86 6.17
N GLY A 205 -32.75 -97.83 4.93
CA GLY A 205 -34.15 -98.13 4.59
C GLY A 205 -34.24 -99.04 3.39
#